data_AF-A0A7C4NY93-F1
#
_entry.id   AF-A0A7C4NY93-F1
#
_cell.length_a   1.000
_cell.length_b   1.000
_cell.length_c   1.000
_cell.angle_alpha   90.00
_cell.angle_beta   90.00
_cell.angle_gamma   90.00
#
_symmetry.space_group_name_H-M   'P 1'
#
loop_
_entity.id
_entity.type
_entity.pdbx_description
1 polymer ?
#
loop_
_entity_poly.entity_id
_entity_poly.type
_entity_poly.pdbx_seq_one_letter_code
_entity_poly.pdbx_strand_id
1 'polypeptide(L)' 'MLSWFKPDPLKKLRKQYEQKMLEARDLQRKGDIQAFAQKSAEAEAIMQEIERLSGNRPNSKA' A
#
# COMPACT_ATOMS: atom_id res chain seq x y z
N MET A 1 20.97 -6.51 -22.69
CA MET A 1 19.70 -7.25 -22.58
C MET A 1 18.79 -6.52 -21.60
N LEU A 2 17.97 -5.59 -22.08
CA LEU A 2 16.96 -4.91 -21.26
C LEU A 2 15.65 -5.62 -21.54
N SER A 3 15.37 -6.65 -20.73
CA SER A 3 14.13 -7.39 -20.86
C SER A 3 12.98 -6.44 -20.61
N TRP A 4 12.05 -6.44 -21.54
CA TRP A 4 10.78 -5.72 -21.60
C TRP A 4 10.07 -5.73 -20.23
N PHE A 5 10.36 -4.75 -19.37
CA PHE A 5 9.65 -4.59 -18.12
C PHE A 5 8.27 -4.03 -18.44
N LYS A 6 7.32 -4.91 -18.76
CA LYS A 6 5.91 -4.54 -18.63
C LYS A 6 5.74 -4.01 -17.20
N PRO A 7 5.31 -2.75 -17.01
CA PRO A 7 5.09 -2.23 -15.68
C PRO A 7 4.00 -3.07 -15.05
N ASP A 8 4.36 -3.86 -14.04
CA ASP A 8 3.38 -4.54 -13.22
C ASP A 8 2.76 -3.49 -12.26
N PRO A 9 1.51 -3.06 -12.50
CA PRO A 9 0.88 -2.04 -11.66
C PRO A 9 0.78 -2.49 -10.20
N LEU A 10 0.66 -3.79 -9.94
CA LEU A 10 0.65 -4.34 -8.59
C LEU A 10 2.01 -4.16 -7.91
N LYS A 11 3.10 -4.41 -8.63
CA LYS A 11 4.45 -4.20 -8.09
C LYS A 11 4.70 -2.74 -7.74
N LYS A 12 4.19 -1.80 -8.55
CA LYS A 12 4.26 -0.37 -8.27
C LYS A 12 3.48 0.00 -7.01
N LEU A 13 2.24 -0.47 -6.89
CA LEU A 13 1.39 -0.19 -5.74
C LEU A 13 1.94 -0.81 -4.45
N ARG A 14 2.46 -2.04 -4.49
CA ARG A 14 3.11 -2.68 -3.33
C ARG A 14 4.28 -1.85 -2.81
N LYS A 15 5.13 -1.33 -3.72
CA LYS A 15 6.22 -0.45 -3.34
C LYS A 15 5.72 0.85 -2.69
N GLN A 16 4.64 1.44 -3.22
CA GLN A 16 4.04 2.64 -2.63
C GLN A 16 3.46 2.36 -1.24
N TYR A 17 2.77 1.23 -1.06
CA TYR A 17 2.26 0.78 0.22
C TYR A 17 3.38 0.64 1.26
N GLU A 18 4.47 -0.05 0.91
CA GLU A 18 5.63 -0.23 1.77
C GLU A 18 6.25 1.12 2.18
N GLN A 19 6.39 2.06 1.24
CA GLN A 19 6.88 3.39 1.53
C GLN A 19 6.00 4.15 2.52
N LYS A 20 4.67 4.10 2.35
CA LYS A 20 3.72 4.75 3.26
C LYS A 20 3.74 4.11 4.65
N MET A 21 3.88 2.80 4.73
CA MET A 21 4.01 2.08 6.00
C MET A 21 5.32 2.41 6.73
N LEU A 22 6.43 2.59 5.99
CA LEU A 22 7.68 3.07 6.56
C LEU A 22 7.54 4.49 7.12
N GLU A 23 6.92 5.40 6.37
CA GLU A 23 6.61 6.76 6.83
C GLU A 23 5.73 6.75 8.08
N ALA A 24 4.66 5.94 8.08
CA ALA A 24 3.76 5.79 9.21
C ALA A 24 4.51 5.28 10.46
N ARG A 25 5.31 4.22 10.32
CA ARG A 25 6.13 3.69 11.42
C ARG A 25 7.08 4.75 11.99
N ASP A 26 7.69 5.56 11.14
CA ASP A 26 8.61 6.61 11.58
C ASP A 26 7.87 7.73 12.33
N LEU A 27 6.65 8.09 11.90
CA LEU A 27 5.77 9.02 12.62
C LEU A 27 5.32 8.44 13.97
N GLN A 28 4.93 7.17 13.99
CA GLN A 28 4.58 6.47 15.22
C GLN A 28 5.73 6.48 16.23
N ARG A 29 6.96 6.19 15.78
CA ARG A 29 8.17 6.23 16.63
C ARG A 29 8.52 7.63 17.12
N LYS A 30 8.13 8.67 16.39
CA LYS A 30 8.26 10.07 16.81
C LYS A 30 7.14 10.51 17.76
N GLY A 31 6.11 9.68 17.96
CA GLY A 31 4.93 10.02 18.77
C GLY A 31 3.90 10.89 18.06
N ASP A 32 4.01 11.08 16.74
CA ASP A 32 3.04 11.83 15.95
C ASP A 32 1.88 10.93 15.52
N ILE A 33 0.95 10.71 16.46
CA ILE A 33 -0.17 9.78 16.30
C ILE A 33 -1.15 10.26 15.23
N GLN A 34 -1.33 11.58 15.09
CA GLN A 34 -2.29 12.15 14.14
C GLN A 34 -1.78 11.97 12.71
N ALA A 35 -0.50 12.29 12.46
CA ALA A 35 0.11 12.04 11.16
C ALA A 35 0.25 10.54 10.87
N PHE A 36 0.55 9.72 11.88
CA PHE A 36 0.55 8.26 11.75
C PHE A 36 -0.81 7.73 11.27
N ALA A 37 -1.92 8.18 11.88
CA ALA A 37 -3.26 7.76 11.50
C ALA A 37 -3.56 8.12 10.03
N GLN A 38 -3.21 9.34 9.62
CA GLN A 38 -3.37 9.78 8.24
C GLN A 38 -2.54 8.94 7.25
N LYS A 39 -1.26 8.70 7.55
CA LYS A 39 -0.38 7.90 6.69
C LYS A 39 -0.78 6.44 6.62
N SER A 40 -1.29 5.89 7.72
CA SER A 40 -1.81 4.53 7.76
C SER A 40 -3.07 4.40 6.90
N ALA A 41 -3.97 5.39 6.94
CA ALA A 41 -5.14 5.43 6.06
C ALA A 41 -4.76 5.54 4.57
N GLU A 42 -3.74 6.35 4.23
CA GLU A 42 -3.20 6.41 2.86
C GLU A 42 -2.66 5.05 2.40
N ALA A 43 -1.93 4.34 3.26
CA ALA A 43 -1.43 3.01 2.94
C ALA A 43 -2.57 2.00 2.78
N GLU A 44 -3.59 2.04 3.63
CA GLU A 44 -4.75 1.16 3.55
C GLU A 44 -5.52 1.36 2.23
N ALA A 45 -5.67 2.60 1.76
CA ALA A 45 -6.25 2.89 0.45
C ALA A 45 -5.45 2.24 -0.71
N ILE A 46 -4.10 2.24 -0.61
CA ILE A 46 -3.24 1.56 -1.59
C ILE A 46 -3.42 0.04 -1.50
N MET A 47 -3.55 -0.51 -0.30
CA MET A 47 -3.79 -1.94 -0.10
C MET A 47 -5.12 -2.37 -0.74
N GLN A 48 -6.18 -1.58 -0.57
CA GLN A 48 -7.48 -1.83 -1.23
C GLN A 48 -7.37 -1.77 -2.75
N GLU A 49 -6.52 -0.90 -3.32
CA GLU A 49 -6.24 -0.90 -4.77
C GLU A 49 -5.47 -2.15 -5.21
N ILE A 50 -4.48 -2.60 -4.42
CA ILE A 50 -3.75 -3.85 -4.67
C ILE A 50 -4.72 -5.04 -4.64
N GLU A 51 -5.63 -5.10 -3.68
CA GLU A 51 -6.64 -6.16 -3.57
C GLU A 51 -7.58 -6.16 -4.78
N ARG A 52 -8.09 -4.98 -5.16
CA ARG A 52 -8.93 -4.82 -6.36
C ARG A 52 -8.24 -5.30 -7.64
N LEU A 53 -6.96 -4.96 -7.82
CA LEU A 53 -6.19 -5.33 -9.01
C LEU A 53 -5.65 -6.76 -8.99
N SER A 54 -5.38 -7.32 -7.81
CA SER A 54 -4.84 -8.68 -7.67
C SER A 54 -5.89 -9.77 -7.88
N GLY A 55 -7.16 -9.41 -8.02
CA GLY A 55 -8.26 -10.36 -8.18
C GLY A 55 -8.57 -11.16 -6.92
N ASN A 56 -7.86 -10.90 -5.81
CA ASN A 56 -8.17 -11.41 -4.49
C ASN A 56 -9.34 -10.62 -3.90
N ARG A 57 -10.49 -10.66 -4.58
CA ARG A 57 -11.76 -10.26 -3.98
C ARG A 57 -11.91 -11.12 -2.73
N PRO A 58 -12.05 -10.58 -1.51
CA PRO A 58 -12.64 -11.37 -0.45
C PRO A 58 -13.97 -11.82 -1.02
N ASN A 59 -14.15 -13.13 -1.10
CA ASN A 59 -15.42 -13.72 -1.43
C ASN A 59 -16.40 -13.09 -0.43
N SER A 60 -17.21 -12.15 -0.91
CA SER A 60 -18.37 -11.61 -0.21
C SER A 60 -19.30 -12.80 -0.02
N LYS A 61 -19.01 -13.63 0.97
CA LYS A 61 -20.00 -14.54 1.52
C LYS A 61 -21.04 -13.65 2.19
N ALA A 62 -22.18 -13.62 1.51
CA ALA A 62 -23.55 -13.42 1.97
C ALA A 62 -23.72 -13.32 3.50
#